data_AF-A0A7K3ZYR8-F1
#
_entry.id   AF-A0A7K3ZYR8-F1
#
_cell.length_a   1.000
_cell.length_b   1.000
_cell.length_c   1.000
_cell.angle_alpha   90.00
_cell.angle_beta   90.00
_cell.angle_gamma   90.00
#
_symmetry.space_group_name_H-M   'P 1'
#
loop_
_entity.id
_entity.type
_entity.pdbx_description
1 polymer ?
#
loop_
_entity_poly.entity_id
_entity_poly.type
_entity_poly.pdbx_seq_one_letter_code
_entity_poly.pdbx_strand_id
1 'polypeptide(L)'
;MVARDIRDVMKEMGIGEEEIVSAAMQLYFPHPGVETREKAEAVFRREMDLAFSDPNLALLVYAGVLLEEEGKSGKLPGLSSSDYENDLTFLIADEVLGLAIAKYVGGYKGLFDYVRYDKAKPGILSRLGPFMDDVVAGLIGGLSANMYTRAAAPPSGDKN
;
A
#
# COMPACT_ATOMS: atom_id res chain seq x y z
N MET A 1 22.86 -4.60 -15.63
CA MET A 1 22.30 -3.49 -14.84
C MET A 1 21.46 -4.09 -13.74
N VAL A 2 21.66 -3.67 -12.49
CA VAL A 2 20.74 -4.05 -11.40
C VAL A 2 19.42 -3.34 -11.67
N ALA A 3 18.31 -4.09 -11.70
CA ALA A 3 16.99 -3.50 -11.84
C ALA A 3 16.72 -2.58 -10.64
N ARG A 4 16.20 -1.38 -10.88
CA ARG A 4 15.87 -0.41 -9.81
C ARG A 4 14.73 -0.99 -8.96
N ASP A 5 14.90 -1.07 -7.65
CA ASP A 5 13.86 -1.54 -6.73
C ASP A 5 12.80 -0.44 -6.54
N ILE A 6 11.52 -0.83 -6.51
CA ILE A 6 10.42 0.11 -6.27
C ILE A 6 10.53 0.78 -4.89
N ARG A 7 11.12 0.10 -3.90
CA ARG A 7 11.41 0.66 -2.58
C ARG A 7 12.29 1.90 -2.66
N ASP A 8 13.30 1.87 -3.53
CA ASP A 8 14.20 3.02 -3.72
C ASP A 8 13.44 4.21 -4.31
N VAL A 9 12.55 3.96 -5.28
CA VAL A 9 11.69 4.98 -5.89
C VAL A 9 10.76 5.60 -4.84
N MET A 10 10.06 4.77 -4.06
CA MET A 10 9.15 5.24 -3.01
C MET A 10 9.90 6.04 -1.94
N LYS A 11 11.11 5.60 -1.58
CA LYS A 11 11.96 6.30 -0.61
C LYS A 11 12.39 7.68 -1.09
N GLU A 12 12.69 7.86 -2.39
CA GLU A 12 12.97 9.18 -2.97
C GLU A 12 11.77 10.14 -2.85
N MET A 13 10.55 9.61 -2.79
CA MET A 13 9.33 10.38 -2.52
C MET A 13 9.06 10.62 -1.02
N GLY A 14 9.94 10.18 -0.13
CA GLY A 14 9.74 10.24 1.32
C GLY A 14 8.80 9.16 1.87
N ILE A 15 8.61 8.06 1.13
CA ILE A 15 7.80 6.91 1.55
C ILE A 15 8.73 5.74 1.88
N GLY A 16 9.26 5.72 3.10
CA GLY A 16 10.07 4.63 3.60
C GLY A 16 9.25 3.43 4.11
N GLU A 17 9.90 2.26 4.19
CA GLU A 17 9.29 1.04 4.72
C GLU A 17 8.81 1.20 6.15
N GLU A 18 9.55 1.93 6.98
CA GLU A 18 9.19 2.18 8.38
C GLU A 18 7.88 2.98 8.48
N GLU A 19 7.69 3.95 7.60
CA GLU A 19 6.47 4.76 7.53
C GLU A 19 5.26 3.92 7.11
N ILE A 20 5.45 3.00 6.14
CA ILE A 20 4.41 2.05 5.71
C ILE A 20 4.04 1.10 6.87
N VAL A 21 5.03 0.48 7.50
CA VAL A 21 4.82 -0.44 8.63
C VAL A 21 4.17 0.28 9.80
N SER A 22 4.65 1.48 10.14
CA SER A 22 4.09 2.30 11.22
C SER A 22 2.62 2.63 10.96
N ALA A 23 2.27 3.05 9.74
CA ALA A 23 0.89 3.31 9.35
C ALA A 23 0.02 2.05 9.42
N ALA A 24 0.50 0.92 8.90
CA ALA A 24 -0.20 -0.37 8.98
C ALA A 24 -0.54 -0.75 10.43
N MET A 25 0.43 -0.62 11.33
CA MET A 25 0.29 -1.01 12.73
C MET A 25 -0.56 -0.05 13.58
N GLN A 26 -0.97 1.10 13.06
CA GLN A 26 -1.93 1.96 13.77
C GLN A 26 -3.34 1.38 13.81
N LEU A 27 -3.72 0.57 12.81
CA LEU A 27 -5.02 -0.12 12.74
C LEU A 27 -4.92 -1.62 13.04
N TYR A 28 -3.75 -2.08 13.49
CA TYR A 28 -3.53 -3.45 13.92
C TYR A 28 -4.39 -3.78 15.14
N PHE A 29 -4.87 -5.03 15.19
CA PHE A 29 -5.50 -5.62 16.36
C PHE A 29 -4.99 -7.05 16.57
N PRO A 30 -4.81 -7.51 17.82
CA PRO A 30 -4.37 -8.88 18.11
C PRO A 30 -5.25 -9.95 17.45
N HIS A 31 -4.61 -10.92 16.81
CA HIS A 31 -5.25 -12.06 16.16
C HIS A 31 -4.37 -13.32 16.30
N PRO A 32 -4.91 -14.55 16.28
CA PRO A 32 -4.08 -15.76 16.29
C PRO A 32 -2.96 -15.72 15.24
N GLY A 33 -1.74 -16.03 15.68
CA GLY A 33 -0.50 -15.96 14.88
C GLY A 33 0.19 -14.59 14.87
N VAL A 34 -0.54 -13.53 15.22
CA VAL A 34 -0.04 -12.14 15.36
C VAL A 34 -0.64 -11.52 16.63
N GLU A 35 -0.44 -12.16 17.78
CA GLU A 35 -1.07 -11.71 19.04
C GLU A 35 -0.40 -10.47 19.63
N THR A 36 0.86 -10.22 19.25
CA THR A 36 1.62 -9.05 19.69
C THR A 36 1.98 -8.18 18.50
N ARG A 37 2.17 -6.89 18.75
CA ARG A 37 2.56 -5.93 17.72
C ARG A 37 3.86 -6.34 17.04
N GLU A 38 4.83 -6.84 17.81
CA GLU A 38 6.14 -7.26 17.31
C GLU A 38 6.00 -8.44 16.33
N LYS A 39 5.12 -9.41 16.64
CA LYS A 39 4.81 -10.51 15.72
C LYS A 39 4.12 -10.00 14.46
N ALA A 40 3.15 -9.11 14.61
CA ALA A 40 2.43 -8.51 13.48
C ALA A 40 3.40 -7.78 12.54
N GLU A 41 4.29 -6.93 13.07
CA GLU A 41 5.30 -6.22 12.30
C GLU A 41 6.23 -7.19 11.55
N ALA A 42 6.69 -8.26 12.20
CA ALA A 42 7.56 -9.25 11.58
C ALA A 42 6.86 -9.98 10.40
N VAL A 43 5.61 -10.39 10.58
CA VAL A 43 4.83 -11.04 9.51
C VAL A 43 4.50 -10.03 8.40
N PHE A 44 4.11 -8.80 8.73
CA PHE A 44 3.82 -7.75 7.75
C PHE A 44 5.04 -7.45 6.87
N ARG A 45 6.23 -7.31 7.47
CA ARG A 45 7.48 -7.08 6.71
C ARG A 45 7.79 -8.22 5.75
N ARG A 46 7.59 -9.46 6.19
CA ARG A 46 7.74 -10.63 5.30
C ARG A 46 6.76 -10.57 4.13
N GLU A 47 5.50 -10.23 4.37
CA GLU A 47 4.52 -10.09 3.29
C GLU A 47 4.88 -8.92 2.35
N MET A 48 5.40 -7.81 2.91
CA MET A 48 5.89 -6.67 2.14
C MET A 48 7.06 -7.07 1.24
N ASP A 49 7.99 -7.88 1.75
CA ASP A 49 9.11 -8.40 0.97
C ASP A 49 8.67 -9.30 -0.18
N LEU A 50 7.72 -10.20 0.09
CA LEU A 50 7.12 -11.04 -0.93
C LEU A 50 6.41 -10.20 -1.99
N ALA A 51 5.62 -9.21 -1.58
CA ALA A 51 4.86 -8.36 -2.48
C ALA A 51 5.78 -7.53 -3.39
N PHE A 52 6.80 -6.86 -2.84
CA PHE A 52 7.74 -6.07 -3.64
C PHE A 52 8.70 -6.90 -4.49
N SER A 53 8.80 -8.22 -4.27
CA SER A 53 9.51 -9.11 -5.19
C SER A 53 8.75 -9.34 -6.51
N ASP A 54 7.46 -8.99 -6.58
CA ASP A 54 6.64 -9.11 -7.78
C ASP A 54 6.78 -7.86 -8.68
N PRO A 55 7.32 -8.00 -9.90
CA PRO A 55 7.47 -6.88 -10.81
C PRO A 55 6.13 -6.26 -11.23
N ASN A 56 5.02 -7.00 -11.22
CA ASN A 56 3.71 -6.44 -11.57
C ASN A 56 3.23 -5.46 -10.50
N LEU A 57 3.40 -5.82 -9.22
CA LEU A 57 3.08 -4.90 -8.13
C LEU A 57 3.98 -3.67 -8.17
N ALA A 58 5.29 -3.87 -8.41
CA ALA A 58 6.23 -2.76 -8.56
C ALA A 58 5.78 -1.78 -9.66
N LEU A 59 5.32 -2.27 -10.80
CA LEU A 59 4.82 -1.44 -11.90
C LEU A 59 3.50 -0.75 -11.59
N LEU A 60 2.59 -1.38 -10.85
CA LEU A 60 1.35 -0.74 -10.39
C LEU A 60 1.63 0.41 -9.43
N VAL A 61 2.54 0.22 -8.47
CA VAL A 61 2.98 1.28 -7.57
C VAL A 61 3.68 2.38 -8.36
N TYR A 62 4.56 2.03 -9.31
CA TYR A 62 5.25 3.00 -10.14
C TYR A 62 4.31 3.83 -11.02
N ALA A 63 3.19 3.25 -11.49
CA ALA A 63 2.16 4.03 -12.18
C ALA A 63 1.58 5.14 -11.28
N GLY A 64 1.34 4.83 -10.00
CA GLY A 64 0.95 5.81 -8.99
C GLY A 64 1.97 6.93 -8.79
N VAL A 65 3.25 6.57 -8.68
CA VAL A 65 4.38 7.53 -8.60
C VAL A 65 4.34 8.51 -9.77
N LEU A 66 4.24 8.00 -11.00
CA LEU A 66 4.23 8.84 -12.19
C LEU A 66 3.01 9.77 -12.26
N LEU A 67 1.84 9.28 -11.88
CA LEU A 67 0.60 10.07 -11.86
C LEU A 67 0.65 11.17 -10.79
N GLU A 68 1.23 10.87 -9.64
CA GLU A 68 1.47 11.84 -8.57
C GLU A 68 2.43 12.95 -9.00
N GLU A 69 3.54 12.60 -9.66
CA GLU A 69 4.50 13.59 -10.17
C GLU A 69 3.88 14.48 -11.27
N GLU A 70 3.16 13.88 -12.22
CA GLU A 70 2.48 14.62 -13.28
C GLU A 70 1.36 15.51 -12.71
N GLY A 71 0.64 15.05 -11.68
CA GLY A 71 -0.37 15.81 -10.95
C GLY A 71 0.22 17.03 -10.26
N LYS A 72 1.30 16.85 -9.49
CA LYS A 72 2.05 17.96 -8.88
C LYS A 72 2.59 18.95 -9.90
N SER A 73 2.92 18.49 -11.11
CA SER A 73 3.39 19.36 -12.19
C SER A 73 2.27 19.98 -13.03
N GLY A 74 1.00 19.67 -12.74
CA GLY A 74 -0.16 20.21 -13.46
C GLY A 74 -0.32 19.71 -14.90
N LYS A 75 0.20 18.51 -15.20
CA LYS A 75 0.24 17.97 -16.57
C LYS A 75 -0.74 16.82 -16.81
N LEU A 76 -1.50 16.42 -15.78
CA LEU A 76 -2.50 15.37 -15.92
C LEU A 76 -3.54 15.75 -17.00
N PRO A 77 -3.85 14.83 -17.93
CA PRO A 77 -4.80 15.10 -18.99
C PRO A 77 -6.22 15.25 -18.41
N GLY A 78 -6.88 16.35 -18.72
CA GLY A 78 -8.27 16.58 -18.30
C GLY A 78 -8.46 17.00 -16.85
N LEU A 79 -7.37 17.33 -16.14
CA LEU A 79 -7.41 17.83 -14.76
C LEU A 79 -6.57 19.12 -14.65
N SER A 80 -7.12 20.17 -14.05
CA SER A 80 -6.33 21.39 -13.79
C SER A 80 -5.48 21.23 -12.52
N SER A 81 -4.40 22.00 -12.38
CA SER A 81 -3.58 21.99 -11.16
C SER A 81 -4.40 22.33 -9.91
N SER A 82 -5.33 23.27 -10.02
CA SER A 82 -6.22 23.63 -8.90
C SER A 82 -7.18 22.50 -8.54
N ASP A 83 -7.65 21.74 -9.52
CA ASP A 83 -8.54 20.60 -9.26
C ASP A 83 -7.78 19.46 -8.58
N TYR A 84 -6.52 19.25 -8.95
CA TYR A 84 -5.64 18.28 -8.31
C TYR A 84 -5.28 18.68 -6.86
N GLU A 85 -4.93 19.95 -6.62
CA GLU A 85 -4.58 20.45 -5.28
C GLU A 85 -5.76 20.47 -4.30
N ASN A 86 -6.97 20.69 -4.80
CA ASN A 86 -8.18 20.69 -3.97
C ASN A 86 -8.71 19.28 -3.68
N ASP A 87 -7.92 18.24 -3.99
CA ASP A 87 -8.20 16.83 -3.70
C ASP A 87 -9.66 16.50 -4.04
N LEU A 88 -10.02 16.70 -5.33
CA LEU A 88 -11.39 16.50 -5.77
C LEU A 88 -11.85 15.12 -5.31
N THR A 89 -12.96 15.10 -4.57
CA THR A 89 -13.77 13.90 -4.23
C THR A 89 -14.24 13.12 -5.47
N PHE A 90 -13.80 13.49 -6.67
CA PHE A 90 -14.16 12.95 -7.97
C PHE A 90 -12.96 12.40 -8.75
N LEU A 91 -11.73 12.49 -8.22
CA LEU A 91 -10.64 11.69 -8.76
C LEU A 91 -10.94 10.25 -8.32
N ILE A 92 -11.35 9.43 -9.28
CA ILE A 92 -11.69 8.01 -9.06
C ILE A 92 -10.54 7.11 -9.55
N ALA A 93 -9.60 7.69 -10.29
CA ALA A 93 -8.51 6.94 -10.91
C ALA A 93 -7.48 6.44 -9.88
N ASP A 94 -7.19 7.25 -8.88
CA ASP A 94 -6.44 6.92 -7.67
C ASP A 94 -7.13 5.82 -6.85
N GLU A 95 -8.43 5.96 -6.54
CA GLU A 95 -9.19 4.95 -5.81
C GLU A 95 -9.19 3.61 -6.56
N VAL A 96 -9.42 3.64 -7.88
CA VAL A 96 -9.39 2.45 -8.74
C VAL A 96 -8.01 1.78 -8.71
N LEU A 97 -6.94 2.57 -8.72
CA LEU A 97 -5.58 2.06 -8.64
C LEU A 97 -5.28 1.45 -7.26
N GLY A 98 -5.67 2.13 -6.17
CA GLY A 98 -5.55 1.63 -4.79
C GLY A 98 -6.31 0.33 -4.58
N LEU A 99 -7.58 0.26 -5.02
CA LEU A 99 -8.41 -0.95 -5.02
C LEU A 99 -7.78 -2.08 -5.84
N ALA A 100 -7.25 -1.78 -7.02
CA ALA A 100 -6.59 -2.77 -7.87
C ALA A 100 -5.36 -3.37 -7.18
N ILE A 101 -4.52 -2.54 -6.57
CA ILE A 101 -3.36 -2.97 -5.80
C ILE A 101 -3.78 -3.84 -4.61
N ALA A 102 -4.75 -3.37 -3.82
CA ALA A 102 -5.24 -4.10 -2.64
C ALA A 102 -5.79 -5.47 -3.00
N LYS A 103 -6.57 -5.54 -4.09
CA LYS A 103 -7.13 -6.79 -4.61
C LYS A 103 -6.06 -7.70 -5.19
N TYR A 104 -5.08 -7.14 -5.89
CA TYR A 104 -3.97 -7.90 -6.47
C TYR A 104 -3.17 -8.61 -5.38
N VAL A 105 -2.87 -7.90 -4.29
CA VAL A 105 -2.05 -8.42 -3.18
C VAL A 105 -2.86 -9.32 -2.24
N GLY A 106 -4.02 -8.87 -1.76
CA GLY A 106 -4.79 -9.52 -0.69
C GLY A 106 -6.13 -10.12 -1.11
N GLY A 107 -6.47 -10.09 -2.40
CA GLY A 107 -7.78 -10.49 -2.91
C GLY A 107 -8.92 -9.62 -2.36
N TYR A 108 -10.11 -10.20 -2.23
CA TYR A 108 -11.26 -9.48 -1.65
C TYR A 108 -11.03 -9.02 -0.20
N LYS A 109 -10.19 -9.71 0.57
CA LYS A 109 -9.86 -9.29 1.95
C LYS A 109 -9.03 -8.01 1.94
N GLY A 110 -8.09 -7.91 1.00
CA GLY A 110 -7.30 -6.69 0.79
C GLY A 110 -8.17 -5.48 0.49
N LEU A 111 -9.25 -5.65 -0.29
CA LEU A 111 -10.21 -4.56 -0.55
C LEU A 111 -10.87 -4.02 0.72
N PHE A 112 -11.33 -4.90 1.62
CA PHE A 112 -11.95 -4.46 2.88
C PHE A 112 -10.95 -3.73 3.78
N ASP A 113 -9.70 -4.19 3.84
CA ASP A 113 -8.67 -3.50 4.61
C ASP A 113 -8.26 -2.18 3.95
N TYR A 114 -8.15 -2.10 2.62
CA TYR A 114 -7.90 -0.84 1.91
C TYR A 114 -8.92 0.23 2.32
N VAL A 115 -10.23 -0.08 2.26
CA VAL A 115 -11.28 0.86 2.66
C VAL A 115 -11.12 1.33 4.11
N ARG A 116 -10.60 0.48 5.00
CA ARG A 116 -10.31 0.88 6.39
C ARG A 116 -9.14 1.86 6.48
N TYR A 117 -8.06 1.60 5.74
CA TYR A 117 -6.88 2.46 5.75
C TYR A 117 -7.10 3.78 5.03
N ASP A 118 -7.72 3.75 3.86
CA ASP A 118 -8.09 4.94 3.10
C ASP A 118 -9.00 5.87 3.93
N LYS A 119 -10.04 5.33 4.57
CA LYS A 119 -10.92 6.14 5.42
C LYS A 119 -10.21 6.73 6.65
N ALA A 120 -9.26 6.02 7.24
CA ALA A 120 -8.61 6.43 8.48
C ALA A 120 -7.37 7.32 8.26
N LYS A 121 -6.74 7.21 7.08
CA LYS A 121 -5.47 7.85 6.69
C LYS A 121 -4.39 7.84 7.80
N PRO A 122 -4.05 6.70 8.44
CA PRO A 122 -3.06 6.67 9.52
C PRO A 122 -1.65 7.03 9.05
N GLY A 123 -0.88 7.68 9.91
CA GLY A 123 0.54 7.95 9.70
C GLY A 123 0.81 8.71 8.39
N ILE A 124 1.67 8.13 7.54
CA ILE A 124 2.09 8.75 6.29
C ILE A 124 0.92 9.00 5.32
N LEU A 125 -0.15 8.19 5.36
CA LEU A 125 -1.30 8.33 4.47
C LEU A 125 -1.97 9.71 4.58
N SER A 126 -1.98 10.32 5.78
CA SER A 126 -2.54 11.67 5.98
C SER A 126 -1.76 12.81 5.31
N ARG A 127 -0.60 12.52 4.70
CA ARG A 127 0.36 13.52 4.19
C ARG A 127 0.71 13.31 2.72
N LEU A 128 0.30 12.19 2.14
CA LEU A 128 0.54 11.90 0.72
C LEU A 128 -0.50 12.63 -0.12
N GLY A 129 -0.15 12.87 -1.39
CA GLY A 129 -1.11 13.41 -2.36
C GLY A 129 -2.00 12.32 -2.95
N PRO A 130 -2.97 12.71 -3.79
CA PRO A 130 -4.15 11.90 -4.12
C PRO A 130 -3.85 10.52 -4.72
N PHE A 131 -2.80 10.37 -5.52
CA PHE A 131 -2.50 9.03 -6.06
C PHE A 131 -1.75 8.18 -5.06
N MET A 132 -0.86 8.79 -4.28
CA MET A 132 0.05 8.04 -3.42
C MET A 132 -0.57 7.64 -2.09
N ASP A 133 -1.52 8.40 -1.53
CA ASP A 133 -2.25 7.93 -0.35
C ASP A 133 -3.07 6.68 -0.70
N ASP A 134 -3.78 6.65 -1.83
CA ASP A 134 -4.53 5.48 -2.28
C ASP A 134 -3.66 4.29 -2.63
N VAL A 135 -2.55 4.51 -3.33
CA VAL A 135 -1.59 3.45 -3.67
C VAL A 135 -0.98 2.82 -2.41
N VAL A 136 -0.56 3.64 -1.45
CA VAL A 136 0.03 3.15 -0.20
C VAL A 136 -1.04 2.53 0.71
N ALA A 137 -2.26 3.08 0.75
CA ALA A 137 -3.37 2.47 1.46
C ALA A 137 -3.74 1.12 0.85
N GLY A 138 -3.72 1.00 -0.48
CA GLY A 138 -3.98 -0.24 -1.20
C GLY A 138 -2.93 -1.30 -0.91
N LEU A 139 -1.65 -0.90 -0.91
CA LEU A 139 -0.54 -1.75 -0.53
C LEU A 139 -0.68 -2.23 0.92
N ILE A 140 -0.87 -1.32 1.87
CA ILE A 140 -1.05 -1.65 3.29
C ILE A 140 -2.27 -2.58 3.48
N GLY A 141 -3.39 -2.28 2.83
CA GLY A 141 -4.60 -3.10 2.93
C GLY A 141 -4.38 -4.53 2.42
N GLY A 142 -3.75 -4.67 1.26
CA GLY A 142 -3.39 -5.99 0.72
C GLY A 142 -2.43 -6.78 1.61
N LEU A 143 -1.38 -6.12 2.12
CA LEU A 143 -0.38 -6.72 3.00
C LEU A 143 -0.96 -7.10 4.36
N SER A 144 -1.76 -6.24 4.98
CA SER A 144 -2.46 -6.53 6.24
C SER A 144 -3.39 -7.72 6.11
N ALA A 145 -4.15 -7.82 5.01
CA ALA A 145 -5.01 -8.96 4.75
C ALA A 145 -4.23 -10.27 4.65
N ASN A 146 -3.07 -10.26 3.99
CA ASN A 146 -2.20 -11.43 3.90
C ASN A 146 -1.55 -11.77 5.24
N MET A 147 -1.11 -10.76 6.00
CA MET A 147 -0.57 -10.92 7.35
C MET A 147 -1.55 -11.68 8.23
N TYR A 148 -2.81 -11.21 8.36
CA TYR A 148 -3.82 -11.89 9.18
C TYR A 148 -4.13 -13.31 8.66
N THR A 149 -4.18 -13.50 7.34
CA THR A 149 -4.50 -14.80 6.73
C THR A 149 -3.41 -15.84 6.99
N ARG A 150 -2.14 -15.47 6.76
CA ARG A 150 -1.01 -16.40 6.81
C ARG A 150 -0.49 -16.59 8.23
N ALA A 151 -0.71 -15.63 9.12
CA ALA A 151 -0.49 -15.78 10.55
C ALA A 151 -1.38 -16.87 11.16
N ALA A 152 -2.65 -16.94 10.74
CA ALA A 152 -3.61 -17.93 11.24
C ALA A 152 -3.44 -19.32 10.60
N ALA A 153 -2.65 -19.44 9.53
CA ALA A 153 -2.36 -20.73 8.93
C ALA A 153 -1.37 -21.51 9.81
N PRO A 154 -1.61 -22.81 10.11
CA PRO A 154 -0.58 -23.63 10.75
C PRO A 154 0.70 -23.58 9.91
N PRO A 155 1.90 -23.63 10.53
CA PRO A 155 3.13 -23.71 9.77
C PRO A 155 2.98 -24.84 8.77
N SER A 156 3.26 -24.56 7.50
CA SER A 156 3.39 -25.62 6.50
C SER A 156 4.52 -26.48 7.00
N GLY A 157 4.18 -27.59 7.66
CA GLY A 157 5.15 -28.63 7.96
C GLY A 157 5.81 -28.98 6.64
N ASP A 158 7.13 -29.00 6.63
CA ASP A 158 7.92 -29.61 5.56
C ASP A 158 7.26 -30.93 5.20
N LYS A 159 6.56 -30.94 4.07
CA LYS A 159 6.17 -32.19 3.45
C LYS A 159 7.44 -32.70 2.81
N ASN A 160 8.13 -33.54 3.59
CA ASN A 160 9.19 -34.45 3.12
C ASN A 160 8.84 -35.07 1.77
#